data_AF-A0A0B1SZA6-F1
#
_entry.id   AF-A0A0B1SZA6-F1
#
_cell.length_a   1.000
_cell.length_b   1.000
_cell.length_c   1.000
_cell.angle_alpha   90.00
_cell.angle_beta   90.00
_cell.angle_gamma   90.00
#
_symmetry.space_group_name_H-M   'P 1'
#
loop_
_entity.id
_entity.type
_entity.pdbx_description
1 polymer ?
#
loop_
_entity_poly.entity_id
_entity_poly.type
_entity_poly.pdbx_seq_one_letter_code
_entity_poly.pdbx_strand_id
1 'polypeptide(L)'
;MTCYDKLVQKYGPDANKYSETQMLEFNNKLDKCVAVCADDHIKLIPEIKKRFAKMMDDAMFHMFIIVLLLFWFKSSFPVKKVPVQFGRVCAFGDFNGDSNTDILVQRGANLTVLLQDNELLNVLEEGVFKNFTTFRVGDETVECSLGDFNGDTKLDVLVSTKKRKEYYHSVWISTPLRDSFVEHKLAVLSSQAMAIDVDGNGWHDVLGFHPNGSMYCMTFNRDGSPAFDCNYLFPGFIRVDPYPGVPHLFADFTGDHLAEIVFMDTVTAGSGKVLLPRMWGRFKNGWRETPTAVSQIPGDHQYVGAPMAADFDADGLMELLVPICRKADCKQVTEFANWQYSRGWTTNAFDLQNFNILTDEDSLVLFRVGDFSLDGYPDLVATLVEKQSLGQIKASYRQQSMYKL
;
A
#
# COMPACT_ATOMS: atom_id res chain seq x y z
N MET A 1 24.91 -33.70 10.68
CA MET A 1 23.57 -34.18 11.06
C MET A 1 22.90 -33.13 11.89
N THR A 2 21.85 -32.55 11.33
CA THR A 2 20.96 -31.62 12.01
C THR A 2 20.23 -32.32 13.17
N CYS A 3 19.64 -31.57 14.10
CA CYS A 3 18.81 -32.19 15.15
C CYS A 3 17.63 -32.96 14.54
N TYR A 4 17.05 -32.43 13.46
CA TYR A 4 16.00 -33.09 12.69
C TYR A 4 16.47 -34.45 12.15
N ASP A 5 17.67 -34.55 11.55
CA ASP A 5 18.20 -35.82 11.02
C ASP A 5 18.33 -36.90 12.11
N LYS A 6 18.70 -36.51 13.33
CA LYS A 6 18.83 -37.44 14.48
C LYS A 6 17.47 -37.90 15.01
N LEU A 7 16.48 -37.02 15.00
CA LEU A 7 15.12 -37.37 15.39
C LEU A 7 14.47 -38.28 14.34
N VAL A 8 14.67 -37.99 13.05
CA VAL A 8 14.22 -38.85 11.94
C VAL A 8 14.90 -40.22 11.95
N GLN A 9 16.19 -40.31 12.29
CA GLN A 9 16.84 -41.61 12.51
C GLN A 9 16.23 -42.41 13.67
N LYS A 10 15.75 -41.72 14.70
CA LYS A 10 15.23 -42.36 15.91
C LYS A 10 13.76 -42.79 15.78
N TYR A 11 12.92 -41.97 15.17
CA TYR A 11 11.48 -42.19 15.08
C TYR A 11 11.04 -42.70 13.69
N GLY A 12 11.91 -42.63 12.69
CA GLY A 12 11.64 -42.99 11.30
C GLY A 12 11.40 -41.75 10.42
N PRO A 13 11.41 -41.88 9.09
CA PRO A 13 11.21 -40.75 8.18
C PRO A 13 9.74 -40.42 7.89
N ASP A 14 8.81 -41.30 8.28
CA ASP A 14 7.40 -41.22 7.92
C ASP A 14 6.55 -40.85 9.15
N ALA A 15 6.30 -39.55 9.32
CA ALA A 15 5.59 -38.99 10.47
C ALA A 15 4.15 -39.51 10.61
N ASN A 16 3.55 -40.00 9.52
CA ASN A 16 2.18 -40.55 9.53
C ASN A 16 2.09 -41.90 10.25
N LYS A 17 3.23 -42.52 10.58
CA LYS A 17 3.30 -43.78 11.33
C LYS A 17 3.57 -43.58 12.81
N TYR A 18 3.68 -42.33 13.26
CA TYR A 18 3.92 -42.05 14.68
C TYR A 18 2.62 -42.23 15.47
N SER A 19 2.72 -42.87 16.63
CA SER A 19 1.65 -42.75 17.63
C SER A 19 1.59 -41.32 18.16
N GLU A 20 0.43 -40.91 18.68
CA GLU A 20 0.23 -39.55 19.23
C GLU A 20 1.27 -39.17 20.29
N THR A 21 1.66 -40.13 21.14
CA THR A 21 2.72 -39.93 22.15
C THR A 21 4.10 -39.76 21.53
N GLN A 22 4.42 -40.48 20.44
CA GLN A 22 5.67 -40.29 19.71
C GLN A 22 5.71 -38.94 18.98
N MET A 23 4.59 -38.51 18.41
CA MET A 23 4.50 -37.22 17.73
C MET A 23 4.67 -36.04 18.70
N LEU A 24 4.04 -36.12 19.88
CA LEU A 24 4.18 -35.11 20.93
C LEU A 24 5.63 -35.04 21.47
N GLU A 25 6.30 -36.19 21.61
CA GLU A 25 7.70 -36.22 22.06
C GLU A 25 8.68 -35.73 20.98
N PHE A 26 8.39 -36.03 19.71
CA PHE A 26 9.15 -35.54 18.55
C PHE A 26 9.09 -34.02 18.45
N ASN A 27 7.89 -33.44 18.51
CA ASN A 27 7.67 -31.99 18.42
C ASN A 27 8.30 -31.24 19.61
N ASN A 28 8.08 -31.71 20.85
CA ASN A 28 8.70 -31.10 22.03
C ASN A 28 10.25 -31.13 21.99
N LYS A 29 10.85 -32.15 21.37
CA LYS A 29 12.31 -32.23 21.19
C LYS A 29 12.80 -31.39 20.03
N LEU A 30 12.00 -31.25 18.97
CA LEU A 30 12.31 -30.37 17.85
C LEU A 30 12.28 -28.89 18.28
N ASP A 31 11.27 -28.46 19.03
CA ASP A 31 11.18 -27.10 19.57
C ASP A 31 12.35 -26.76 20.49
N LYS A 32 12.75 -27.69 21.35
CA LYS A 32 13.95 -27.55 22.19
C LYS A 32 15.24 -27.48 21.37
N CYS A 33 15.27 -28.08 20.17
CA CYS A 33 16.40 -27.96 19.26
C CYS A 33 16.43 -26.60 18.53
N VAL A 34 15.28 -26.06 18.14
CA VAL A 34 15.17 -24.72 17.53
C VAL A 34 15.64 -23.64 18.52
N ALA A 35 15.30 -23.80 19.81
CA ALA A 35 15.75 -22.89 20.87
C ALA A 35 17.27 -22.97 21.18
N VAL A 36 17.94 -24.07 20.85
CA VAL A 36 19.38 -24.27 21.10
C VAL A 36 20.25 -23.92 19.88
N CYS A 37 19.69 -23.94 18.66
CA CYS A 37 20.42 -23.58 17.44
C CYS A 37 20.85 -22.09 17.39
N ALA A 38 20.13 -21.17 18.01
CA ALA A 38 20.58 -19.77 18.09
C ALA A 38 21.83 -19.60 18.99
N ASP A 39 21.99 -20.46 20.00
CA ASP A 39 23.01 -20.30 21.06
C ASP A 39 24.33 -21.03 20.74
N ASP A 40 24.27 -22.13 19.98
CA ASP A 40 25.46 -22.90 19.57
C ASP A 40 26.23 -22.23 18.41
N HIS A 41 25.57 -21.46 17.55
CA HIS A 41 26.26 -20.66 16.52
C HIS A 41 27.12 -19.54 17.12
N ILE A 42 26.72 -18.98 18.26
CA ILE A 42 27.47 -17.94 18.99
C ILE A 42 28.69 -18.54 19.70
N LYS A 43 28.57 -19.76 20.24
CA LYS A 43 29.68 -20.47 20.94
C LYS A 43 30.80 -20.95 20.01
N LEU A 44 30.54 -21.09 18.71
CA LEU A 44 31.53 -21.48 17.70
C LEU A 44 32.39 -20.31 17.18
N ILE A 45 31.97 -19.06 17.40
CA ILE A 45 32.67 -17.85 16.90
C ILE A 45 34.15 -17.77 17.38
N PRO A 46 34.52 -18.11 18.64
CA PRO A 46 35.91 -18.05 19.08
C PRO A 46 36.83 -19.13 18.47
N GLU A 47 36.32 -20.34 18.26
CA GLU A 47 37.04 -21.47 17.64
C GLU A 47 37.23 -21.24 16.12
N ILE A 48 36.20 -20.70 15.46
CA ILE A 48 36.29 -20.27 14.06
C ILE A 48 37.33 -19.15 13.90
N LYS A 49 37.34 -18.14 14.79
CA LYS A 49 38.37 -17.08 14.80
C LYS A 49 39.79 -17.63 14.99
N LYS A 50 39.99 -18.66 15.82
CA LYS A 50 41.30 -19.33 15.98
C LYS A 50 41.74 -20.10 14.73
N ARG A 51 40.80 -20.76 14.03
CA ARG A 51 41.09 -21.45 12.76
C ARG A 51 41.44 -20.47 11.64
N PHE A 52 40.75 -19.33 11.57
CA PHE A 52 41.10 -18.25 10.63
C PHE A 52 42.46 -17.62 10.92
N ALA A 53 42.82 -17.41 12.19
CA ALA A 53 44.13 -16.86 12.56
C ALA A 53 45.28 -17.78 12.15
N LYS A 54 45.14 -19.10 12.30
CA LYS A 54 46.17 -20.09 11.92
C LYS A 54 46.30 -20.29 10.41
N MET A 55 45.23 -20.02 9.65
CA MET A 55 45.23 -20.07 8.17
C MET A 55 45.82 -18.79 7.54
N MET A 56 45.97 -17.73 8.33
CA MET A 56 46.46 -16.42 7.89
C MET A 56 48.00 -16.32 7.85
N ASP A 57 48.71 -17.20 8.57
CA ASP A 57 50.18 -17.22 8.58
C ASP A 57 50.78 -17.89 7.32
N ASP A 58 50.14 -18.93 6.76
CA ASP A 58 50.61 -19.59 5.51
C ASP A 58 50.14 -18.88 4.22
N ALA A 59 49.15 -17.99 4.32
CA ALA A 59 48.59 -17.25 3.18
C ALA A 59 49.27 -15.90 2.91
N MET A 60 50.22 -15.48 3.74
CA MET A 60 50.83 -14.13 3.66
C MET A 60 51.71 -13.91 2.42
N PHE A 61 52.20 -14.98 1.76
CA PHE A 61 53.05 -14.85 0.57
C PHE A 61 52.28 -14.77 -0.76
N HIS A 62 51.07 -15.36 -0.82
CA HIS A 62 50.20 -15.28 -2.00
C HIS A 62 49.22 -14.10 -1.93
N MET A 63 48.83 -13.65 -0.73
CA MET A 63 47.99 -12.47 -0.58
C MET A 63 48.72 -11.18 -0.94
N PHE A 64 50.05 -11.11 -0.80
CA PHE A 64 50.83 -9.92 -1.20
C PHE A 64 50.83 -9.71 -2.72
N ILE A 65 50.87 -10.78 -3.52
CA ILE A 65 50.78 -10.72 -4.99
C ILE A 65 49.35 -10.37 -5.43
N ILE A 66 48.34 -10.93 -4.77
CA ILE A 66 46.92 -10.64 -5.07
C ILE A 66 46.56 -9.21 -4.66
N VAL A 67 47.04 -8.70 -3.51
CA VAL A 67 46.83 -7.32 -3.09
C VAL A 67 47.59 -6.34 -4.01
N LEU A 68 48.80 -6.67 -4.47
CA LEU A 68 49.51 -5.87 -5.49
C LEU A 68 48.78 -5.87 -6.85
N LEU A 69 48.17 -6.99 -7.25
CA LEU A 69 47.32 -7.09 -8.45
C LEU A 69 45.98 -6.34 -8.30
N LEU A 70 45.38 -6.38 -7.11
CA LEU A 70 44.16 -5.63 -6.78
C LEU A 70 44.42 -4.12 -6.60
N PHE A 71 45.63 -3.70 -6.23
CA PHE A 71 46.04 -2.30 -6.22
C PHE A 71 46.25 -1.72 -7.63
N TRP A 72 46.50 -2.56 -8.63
CA TRP A 72 46.52 -2.17 -10.05
C TRP A 72 45.11 -2.08 -10.65
N PHE A 73 44.16 -2.89 -10.17
CA PHE A 73 42.74 -2.73 -10.50
C PHE A 73 42.04 -1.85 -9.46
N LYS A 74 42.17 -0.52 -9.62
CA LYS A 74 41.17 0.43 -9.11
C LYS A 74 39.83 0.17 -9.84
N SER A 75 39.18 -0.93 -9.49
CA SER A 75 37.79 -1.17 -9.81
C SER A 75 37.01 -0.25 -8.89
N SER A 76 36.75 0.99 -9.32
CA SER A 76 35.67 1.75 -8.70
C SER A 76 34.42 0.93 -8.90
N PHE A 77 33.84 0.40 -7.83
CA PHE A 77 32.45 -0.04 -7.90
C PHE A 77 31.65 1.18 -8.34
N PRO A 78 30.99 1.17 -9.50
CA PRO A 78 30.16 2.29 -9.89
C PRO A 78 29.07 2.41 -8.82
N VAL A 79 29.03 3.56 -8.14
CA VAL A 79 27.85 3.91 -7.34
C VAL A 79 26.70 3.92 -8.33
N LYS A 80 25.82 2.91 -8.23
CA LYS A 80 24.63 2.81 -9.08
C LYS A 80 23.82 4.08 -8.86
N LYS A 81 23.71 4.92 -9.89
CA LYS A 81 22.88 6.11 -9.87
C LYS A 81 21.46 5.66 -10.20
N VAL A 82 20.51 5.91 -9.33
CA VAL A 82 19.10 5.69 -9.67
C VAL A 82 18.70 6.75 -10.70
N PRO A 83 18.17 6.38 -11.88
CA PRO A 83 17.74 7.36 -12.86
C PRO A 83 16.60 8.17 -12.26
N VAL A 84 16.76 9.49 -12.22
CA VAL A 84 15.71 10.39 -11.75
C VAL A 84 14.63 10.46 -12.82
N GLN A 85 13.55 9.70 -12.62
CA GLN A 85 12.33 9.86 -13.41
C GLN A 85 11.53 11.03 -12.85
N PHE A 86 11.27 12.03 -13.69
CA PHE A 86 10.48 13.20 -13.31
C PHE A 86 8.98 12.94 -13.48
N GLY A 87 8.17 13.46 -12.55
CA GLY A 87 6.71 13.42 -12.59
C GLY A 87 6.10 12.98 -11.26
N ARG A 88 4.77 13.08 -11.16
CA ARG A 88 3.99 12.59 -10.01
C ARG A 88 3.53 11.17 -10.31
N VAL A 89 3.88 10.21 -9.47
CA VAL A 89 3.35 8.84 -9.59
C VAL A 89 1.85 8.86 -9.35
N CYS A 90 1.08 8.28 -10.27
CA CYS A 90 -0.37 8.22 -10.20
C CYS A 90 -0.85 6.84 -9.73
N ALA A 91 -0.31 5.77 -10.32
CA ALA A 91 -0.66 4.39 -9.98
C ALA A 91 0.46 3.40 -10.35
N PHE A 92 0.33 2.17 -9.86
CA PHE A 92 1.20 1.03 -10.14
C PHE A 92 0.36 -0.14 -10.65
N GLY A 93 0.86 -0.90 -11.62
CA GLY A 93 0.16 -2.09 -12.15
C GLY A 93 0.86 -2.70 -13.35
N ASP A 94 0.38 -3.85 -13.81
CA ASP A 94 0.93 -4.57 -14.97
C ASP A 94 0.18 -4.18 -16.26
N PHE A 95 0.69 -3.18 -16.98
CA PHE A 95 0.02 -2.65 -18.16
C PHE A 95 0.29 -3.49 -19.40
N ASN A 96 1.47 -4.13 -19.51
CA ASN A 96 1.85 -4.93 -20.67
C ASN A 96 1.55 -6.44 -20.52
N GLY A 97 1.18 -6.91 -19.33
CA GLY A 97 0.84 -8.30 -19.04
C GLY A 97 2.07 -9.19 -18.80
N ASP A 98 3.22 -8.62 -18.45
CA ASP A 98 4.46 -9.38 -18.24
C ASP A 98 4.72 -9.78 -16.78
N SER A 99 3.77 -9.50 -15.89
CA SER A 99 3.83 -9.76 -14.44
C SER A 99 4.82 -8.90 -13.66
N ASN A 100 5.46 -7.89 -14.27
CA ASN A 100 6.21 -6.88 -13.55
C ASN A 100 5.31 -5.68 -13.16
N THR A 101 5.74 -4.93 -12.15
CA THR A 101 5.00 -3.75 -11.69
C THR A 101 5.46 -2.52 -12.47
N ASP A 102 4.65 -2.10 -13.43
CA ASP A 102 4.86 -0.85 -14.16
C ASP A 102 4.34 0.36 -13.37
N ILE A 103 4.69 1.56 -13.84
CA ILE A 103 4.34 2.81 -13.17
C ILE A 103 3.61 3.75 -14.14
N LEU A 104 2.48 4.29 -13.70
CA LEU A 104 1.79 5.39 -14.38
C LEU A 104 2.19 6.72 -13.77
N VAL A 105 2.82 7.60 -14.56
CA VAL A 105 3.38 8.87 -14.07
C VAL A 105 2.77 10.06 -14.79
N GLN A 106 2.32 11.07 -14.05
CA GLN A 106 1.92 12.37 -14.57
C GLN A 106 3.14 13.25 -14.85
N ARG A 107 3.26 13.71 -16.10
CA ARG A 107 4.31 14.60 -16.61
C ARG A 107 3.66 15.81 -17.31
N GLY A 108 3.43 16.87 -16.55
CA GLY A 108 2.67 18.02 -17.04
C GLY A 108 1.24 17.60 -17.41
N ALA A 109 0.85 17.86 -18.66
CA ALA A 109 -0.50 17.60 -19.15
C ALA A 109 -0.82 16.12 -19.47
N ASN A 110 0.15 15.24 -19.31
CA ASN A 110 0.12 13.88 -19.83
C ASN A 110 0.31 12.85 -18.72
N LEU A 111 -0.36 11.70 -18.86
CA LEU A 111 -0.02 10.47 -18.16
C LEU A 111 0.84 9.61 -19.10
N THR A 112 1.94 9.09 -18.56
CA THR A 112 2.87 8.21 -19.27
C THR A 112 3.02 6.90 -18.51
N VAL A 113 2.80 5.78 -19.19
CA VAL A 113 3.12 4.43 -18.70
C VAL A 113 4.62 4.20 -18.85
N LEU A 114 5.25 3.80 -17.76
CA LEU A 114 6.65 3.39 -17.68
C LEU A 114 6.70 1.89 -17.40
N LEU A 115 7.10 1.10 -18.39
CA LEU A 115 7.18 -0.35 -18.24
C LEU A 115 8.45 -0.77 -17.53
N GLN A 116 8.33 -1.68 -16.56
CA GLN A 116 9.46 -2.31 -15.90
C GLN A 116 10.09 -3.36 -16.83
N ASP A 117 11.41 -3.38 -16.96
CA ASP A 117 12.13 -4.38 -17.74
C ASP A 117 12.32 -5.69 -16.95
N ASN A 118 12.49 -6.79 -17.68
CA ASN A 118 12.58 -8.16 -17.18
C ASN A 118 13.95 -8.54 -16.57
N GLU A 119 14.88 -7.60 -16.44
CA GLU A 119 16.20 -7.86 -15.86
C GLU A 119 16.13 -7.92 -14.32
N LEU A 120 15.60 -9.05 -13.84
CA LEU A 120 15.27 -9.44 -12.46
C LEU A 120 16.37 -9.27 -11.38
N LEU A 121 17.60 -8.90 -11.74
CA LEU A 121 18.71 -8.77 -10.78
C LEU A 121 19.11 -7.32 -10.48
N ASN A 122 18.46 -6.35 -11.11
CA ASN A 122 18.97 -4.98 -11.19
C ASN A 122 17.88 -3.91 -11.08
N VAL A 123 16.87 -4.11 -10.22
CA VAL A 123 15.81 -3.10 -9.94
C VAL A 123 16.37 -1.72 -9.52
N LEU A 124 17.63 -1.67 -9.06
CA LEU A 124 18.36 -0.44 -8.72
C LEU A 124 19.30 0.10 -9.83
N GLU A 125 19.26 -0.43 -11.05
CA GLU A 125 20.10 0.03 -12.17
C GLU A 125 19.43 1.09 -13.05
N GLU A 126 20.26 1.86 -13.75
CA GLU A 126 19.80 2.79 -14.79
C GLU A 126 19.14 2.01 -15.94
N GLY A 127 17.92 2.39 -16.33
CA GLY A 127 17.27 1.85 -17.53
C GLY A 127 16.17 0.79 -17.29
N VAL A 128 15.78 0.52 -16.04
CA VAL A 128 14.73 -0.46 -15.70
C VAL A 128 13.35 -0.04 -16.20
N PHE A 129 13.07 1.27 -16.29
CA PHE A 129 11.76 1.77 -16.74
C PHE A 129 11.83 2.42 -18.12
N LYS A 130 11.05 1.90 -19.08
CA LYS A 130 10.95 2.43 -20.45
C LYS A 130 9.61 3.12 -20.66
N ASN A 131 9.62 4.33 -21.23
CA ASN A 131 8.39 4.97 -21.68
C ASN A 131 7.71 4.07 -22.72
N PHE A 132 6.41 3.86 -22.55
CA PHE A 132 5.62 3.04 -23.45
C PHE A 132 4.53 3.87 -24.10
N THR A 133 3.43 4.10 -23.39
CA THR A 133 2.27 4.84 -23.89
C THR A 133 2.14 6.16 -23.16
N THR A 134 1.70 7.21 -23.87
CA THR A 134 1.42 8.52 -23.28
C THR A 134 0.09 9.05 -23.82
N PHE A 135 -0.75 9.55 -22.92
CA PHE A 135 -2.04 10.16 -23.27
C PHE A 135 -2.27 11.45 -22.48
N ARG A 136 -3.00 12.39 -23.08
CA ARG A 136 -3.19 13.75 -22.56
C ARG A 136 -4.44 13.79 -21.66
N VAL A 137 -4.24 14.15 -20.39
CA VAL A 137 -5.32 14.30 -19.39
C VAL A 137 -5.60 15.75 -18.99
N GLY A 138 -4.76 16.69 -19.44
CA GLY A 138 -4.88 18.11 -19.12
C GLY A 138 -3.92 18.55 -18.01
N ASP A 139 -3.88 19.86 -17.75
CA ASP A 139 -2.82 20.50 -16.93
C ASP A 139 -3.09 20.46 -15.42
N GLU A 140 -4.26 19.97 -15.01
CA GLU A 140 -4.65 19.88 -13.61
C GLU A 140 -4.02 18.64 -12.94
N THR A 141 -3.92 18.63 -11.62
CA THR A 141 -3.48 17.45 -10.88
C THR A 141 -4.52 16.33 -11.01
N VAL A 142 -4.03 15.12 -11.30
CA VAL A 142 -4.87 13.94 -11.46
C VAL A 142 -4.56 12.88 -10.43
N GLU A 143 -5.58 12.08 -10.15
CA GLU A 143 -5.50 10.87 -9.34
C GLU A 143 -6.05 9.70 -10.15
N CYS A 144 -5.43 8.53 -9.99
CA CYS A 144 -5.71 7.38 -10.82
C CYS A 144 -6.10 6.18 -9.98
N SER A 145 -7.14 5.46 -10.41
CA SER A 145 -7.43 4.10 -9.97
C SER A 145 -7.37 3.18 -11.18
N LEU A 146 -6.92 1.95 -10.97
CA LEU A 146 -6.77 0.95 -12.03
C LEU A 146 -7.83 -0.13 -11.85
N GLY A 147 -8.23 -0.76 -12.96
CA GLY A 147 -9.23 -1.83 -12.97
C GLY A 147 -9.42 -2.38 -14.38
N ASP A 148 -10.28 -3.38 -14.52
CA ASP A 148 -10.78 -3.88 -15.82
C ASP A 148 -12.24 -3.47 -15.92
N PHE A 149 -12.57 -2.42 -16.68
CA PHE A 149 -13.94 -1.89 -16.77
C PHE A 149 -14.73 -2.57 -17.89
N ASN A 150 -14.08 -3.15 -18.90
CA ASN A 150 -14.75 -3.70 -20.08
C ASN A 150 -14.73 -5.23 -20.15
N GLY A 151 -14.10 -5.89 -19.18
CA GLY A 151 -14.04 -7.34 -19.05
C GLY A 151 -13.06 -8.02 -20.00
N ASP A 152 -12.06 -7.29 -20.47
CA ASP A 152 -11.07 -7.81 -21.42
C ASP A 152 -9.77 -8.28 -20.75
N THR A 153 -9.72 -8.25 -19.42
CA THR A 153 -8.60 -8.65 -18.55
C THR A 153 -7.35 -7.79 -18.70
N LYS A 154 -7.48 -6.59 -19.26
CA LYS A 154 -6.42 -5.60 -19.34
C LYS A 154 -6.65 -4.49 -18.34
N LEU A 155 -5.55 -3.84 -17.99
CA LEU A 155 -5.57 -2.74 -17.03
C LEU A 155 -5.99 -1.45 -17.74
N ASP A 156 -7.15 -0.96 -17.35
CA ASP A 156 -7.71 0.34 -17.71
C ASP A 156 -7.43 1.36 -16.59
N VAL A 157 -7.70 2.64 -16.86
CA VAL A 157 -7.41 3.73 -15.92
C VAL A 157 -8.63 4.62 -15.68
N LEU A 158 -9.13 4.66 -14.45
CA LEU A 158 -10.02 5.72 -13.98
C LEU A 158 -9.19 6.93 -13.59
N VAL A 159 -9.37 8.04 -14.30
CA VAL A 159 -8.71 9.31 -14.03
C VAL A 159 -9.71 10.27 -13.37
N SER A 160 -9.33 10.78 -12.20
CA SER A 160 -10.03 11.81 -11.44
C SER A 160 -9.23 13.10 -11.48
N THR A 161 -9.75 14.12 -12.16
CA THR A 161 -9.07 15.41 -12.31
C THR A 161 -9.71 16.44 -11.39
N LYS A 162 -8.94 16.96 -10.43
CA LYS A 162 -9.43 17.97 -9.49
C LYS A 162 -9.37 19.35 -10.13
N LYS A 163 -10.51 20.03 -10.21
CA LYS A 163 -10.60 21.42 -10.65
C LYS A 163 -11.40 22.22 -9.63
N ARG A 164 -10.70 23.04 -8.84
CA ARG A 164 -11.27 23.79 -7.71
C ARG A 164 -11.90 22.85 -6.67
N LYS A 165 -13.24 22.79 -6.63
CA LYS A 165 -14.03 21.97 -5.69
C LYS A 165 -14.73 20.79 -6.35
N GLU A 166 -14.49 20.57 -7.64
CA GLU A 166 -15.13 19.54 -8.45
C GLU A 166 -14.09 18.56 -8.96
N TYR A 167 -14.51 17.31 -9.13
CA TYR A 167 -13.70 16.27 -9.72
C TYR A 167 -14.33 15.81 -11.04
N TYR A 168 -13.57 15.93 -12.12
CA TYR A 168 -13.95 15.50 -13.46
C TYR A 168 -13.41 14.09 -13.68
N HIS A 169 -14.27 13.16 -14.05
CA HIS A 169 -13.91 11.75 -14.17
C HIS A 169 -13.94 11.27 -15.62
N SER A 170 -12.99 10.40 -15.94
CA SER A 170 -12.94 9.70 -17.23
C SER A 170 -12.34 8.31 -17.01
N VAL A 171 -12.89 7.31 -17.68
CA VAL A 171 -12.26 5.98 -17.78
C VAL A 171 -11.52 5.91 -19.11
N TRP A 172 -10.28 5.46 -19.06
CA TRP A 172 -9.38 5.30 -20.19
C TRP A 172 -9.19 3.81 -20.43
N ILE A 173 -9.78 3.33 -21.51
CA ILE A 173 -9.88 1.91 -21.84
C ILE A 173 -8.69 1.51 -22.70
N SER A 174 -7.94 0.51 -22.27
CA SER A 174 -6.78 -0.01 -22.98
C SER A 174 -7.19 -0.65 -24.30
N THR A 175 -6.43 -0.38 -25.36
CA THR A 175 -6.70 -1.02 -26.65
C THR A 175 -6.37 -2.52 -26.62
N PRO A 176 -6.88 -3.31 -27.58
CA PRO A 176 -6.50 -4.71 -27.73
C PRO A 176 -4.99 -4.98 -27.74
N LEU A 177 -4.20 -4.04 -28.24
CA LEU A 177 -2.75 -4.12 -28.34
C LEU A 177 -2.01 -3.60 -27.09
N ARG A 178 -2.73 -3.10 -26.08
CA ARG A 178 -2.19 -2.44 -24.88
C ARG A 178 -1.34 -1.20 -25.17
N ASP A 179 -1.36 -0.67 -26.39
CA ASP A 179 -0.44 0.37 -26.85
C ASP A 179 -0.99 1.80 -26.69
N SER A 180 -2.28 1.93 -26.44
CA SER A 180 -2.99 3.20 -26.37
C SER A 180 -4.26 3.07 -25.52
N PHE A 181 -4.88 4.20 -25.21
CA PHE A 181 -6.10 4.27 -24.42
C PHE A 181 -7.18 5.10 -25.11
N VAL A 182 -8.44 4.73 -24.90
CA VAL A 182 -9.63 5.44 -25.39
C VAL A 182 -10.37 6.07 -24.21
N GLU A 183 -10.59 7.39 -24.25
CA GLU A 183 -11.25 8.14 -23.17
C GLU A 183 -12.78 8.03 -23.26
N HIS A 184 -13.40 7.68 -22.13
CA HIS A 184 -14.84 7.78 -21.89
C HIS A 184 -15.11 8.69 -20.70
N LYS A 185 -15.74 9.84 -20.95
CA LYS A 185 -16.04 10.83 -19.91
C LYS A 185 -17.22 10.41 -19.05
N LEU A 186 -17.10 10.67 -17.76
CA LEU A 186 -18.10 10.37 -16.74
C LEU A 186 -18.64 11.66 -16.11
N ALA A 187 -19.48 11.51 -15.09
CA ALA A 187 -20.04 12.62 -14.35
C ALA A 187 -18.99 13.41 -13.53
N VAL A 188 -19.35 14.65 -13.22
CA VAL A 188 -18.62 15.49 -12.25
C VAL A 188 -19.10 15.14 -10.84
N LEU A 189 -18.15 14.85 -9.95
CA LEU A 189 -18.39 14.38 -8.58
C LEU A 189 -17.73 15.31 -7.55
N SER A 190 -18.10 15.15 -6.28
CA SER A 190 -17.59 15.94 -5.15
C SER A 190 -16.18 15.55 -4.69
N SER A 191 -15.76 14.32 -5.00
CA SER A 191 -14.50 13.70 -4.60
C SER A 191 -14.00 12.77 -5.71
N GLN A 192 -12.82 12.18 -5.50
CA GLN A 192 -12.37 11.04 -6.30
C GLN A 192 -13.42 9.92 -6.30
N ALA A 193 -13.55 9.22 -7.42
CA ALA A 193 -14.37 8.04 -7.55
C ALA A 193 -13.57 6.76 -7.26
N MET A 194 -14.28 5.72 -6.83
CA MET A 194 -13.74 4.38 -6.65
C MET A 194 -13.93 3.54 -7.91
N ALA A 195 -12.92 2.74 -8.24
CA ALA A 195 -13.02 1.63 -9.17
C ALA A 195 -13.30 0.35 -8.37
N ILE A 196 -14.48 -0.25 -8.53
CA ILE A 196 -14.93 -1.38 -7.70
C ILE A 196 -15.99 -2.19 -8.44
N ASP A 197 -15.91 -3.52 -8.38
CA ASP A 197 -16.98 -4.41 -8.88
C ASP A 197 -18.19 -4.37 -7.93
N VAL A 198 -19.18 -3.51 -8.21
CA VAL A 198 -20.32 -3.32 -7.29
C VAL A 198 -21.43 -4.33 -7.51
N ASP A 199 -21.55 -4.85 -8.73
CA ASP A 199 -22.63 -5.76 -9.15
C ASP A 199 -22.19 -7.23 -9.12
N GLY A 200 -20.90 -7.50 -8.95
CA GLY A 200 -20.27 -8.82 -8.88
C GLY A 200 -20.15 -9.52 -10.22
N ASN A 201 -20.09 -8.77 -11.33
CA ASN A 201 -19.93 -9.33 -12.67
C ASN A 201 -18.46 -9.62 -13.03
N GLY A 202 -17.52 -9.24 -12.15
CA GLY A 202 -16.08 -9.39 -12.31
C GLY A 202 -15.38 -8.22 -13.00
N TRP A 203 -16.10 -7.17 -13.37
CA TRP A 203 -15.59 -5.93 -13.97
C TRP A 203 -15.64 -4.82 -12.93
N HIS A 204 -14.71 -3.90 -13.00
CA HIS A 204 -14.74 -2.72 -12.15
C HIS A 204 -15.81 -1.76 -12.67
N ASP A 205 -16.64 -1.28 -11.77
CA ASP A 205 -17.57 -0.18 -11.97
C ASP A 205 -17.01 1.10 -11.36
N VAL A 206 -17.69 2.23 -11.59
CA VAL A 206 -17.32 3.51 -10.99
C VAL A 206 -18.36 3.95 -9.98
N LEU A 207 -17.94 4.11 -8.73
CA LEU A 207 -18.77 4.54 -7.60
C LEU A 207 -18.25 5.86 -7.02
N GLY A 208 -19.13 6.81 -6.74
CA GLY A 208 -18.79 8.07 -6.10
C GLY A 208 -20.03 8.91 -5.75
N PHE A 209 -19.84 10.21 -5.55
CA PHE A 209 -20.91 11.09 -5.06
C PHE A 209 -21.00 12.39 -5.82
N HIS A 210 -22.20 12.76 -6.24
CA HIS A 210 -22.45 14.08 -6.81
C HIS A 210 -22.26 15.18 -5.75
N PRO A 211 -22.04 16.45 -6.15
CA PRO A 211 -21.91 17.58 -5.22
C PRO A 211 -23.08 17.80 -4.24
N ASN A 212 -24.25 17.24 -4.54
CA ASN A 212 -25.40 17.28 -3.65
C ASN A 212 -25.44 16.10 -2.65
N GLY A 213 -24.43 15.22 -2.66
CA GLY A 213 -24.31 14.03 -1.82
C GLY A 213 -25.07 12.79 -2.30
N SER A 214 -25.78 12.85 -3.44
CA SER A 214 -26.39 11.64 -4.00
C SER A 214 -25.34 10.76 -4.66
N MET A 215 -25.51 9.44 -4.55
CA MET A 215 -24.63 8.46 -5.15
C MET A 215 -24.62 8.53 -6.67
N TYR A 216 -23.44 8.32 -7.24
CA TYR A 216 -23.19 8.05 -8.64
C TYR A 216 -22.61 6.64 -8.74
N CYS A 217 -23.24 5.78 -9.53
CA CYS A 217 -22.81 4.41 -9.74
C CYS A 217 -22.98 4.08 -11.22
N MET A 218 -21.90 3.69 -11.90
CA MET A 218 -21.92 3.43 -13.33
C MET A 218 -21.21 2.12 -13.68
N THR A 219 -21.94 1.25 -14.38
CA THR A 219 -21.41 0.03 -15.02
C THR A 219 -20.94 0.31 -16.44
N PHE A 220 -20.25 -0.64 -17.07
CA PHE A 220 -19.62 -0.46 -18.37
C PHE A 220 -19.95 -1.58 -19.35
N ASN A 221 -19.95 -1.24 -20.65
CA ASN A 221 -20.10 -2.17 -21.75
C ASN A 221 -18.75 -2.79 -22.13
N ARG A 222 -18.77 -3.86 -22.94
CA ARG A 222 -17.54 -4.48 -23.49
C ARG A 222 -16.68 -3.55 -24.36
N ASP A 223 -17.26 -2.49 -24.89
CA ASP A 223 -16.51 -1.47 -25.64
C ASP A 223 -15.92 -0.39 -24.71
N GLY A 224 -16.14 -0.50 -23.39
CA GLY A 224 -15.69 0.44 -22.38
C GLY A 224 -16.55 1.69 -22.24
N SER A 225 -17.64 1.80 -23.00
CA SER A 225 -18.59 2.90 -22.82
C SER A 225 -19.45 2.73 -21.55
N PRO A 226 -19.86 3.83 -20.89
CA PRO A 226 -20.80 3.76 -19.77
C PRO A 226 -22.09 3.07 -20.17
N ALA A 227 -22.54 2.10 -19.37
CA ALA A 227 -23.70 1.26 -19.63
C ALA A 227 -24.93 1.75 -18.87
N PHE A 228 -25.14 1.23 -17.64
CA PHE A 228 -26.34 1.52 -16.85
C PHE A 228 -25.98 2.00 -15.44
N ASP A 229 -26.86 2.85 -14.90
CA ASP A 229 -26.78 3.30 -13.51
C ASP A 229 -27.02 2.13 -12.54
N CYS A 230 -26.10 1.95 -11.60
CA CYS A 230 -26.15 0.87 -10.59
C CYS A 230 -26.62 1.35 -9.21
N ASN A 231 -27.23 2.53 -9.09
CA ASN A 231 -27.68 3.05 -7.80
C ASN A 231 -28.78 2.17 -7.16
N TYR A 232 -29.53 1.42 -7.98
CA TYR A 232 -30.55 0.47 -7.50
C TYR A 232 -29.97 -0.63 -6.60
N LEU A 233 -28.65 -0.88 -6.66
CA LEU A 233 -27.96 -1.82 -5.80
C LEU A 233 -27.83 -1.32 -4.37
N PHE A 234 -28.09 -0.05 -4.06
CA PHE A 234 -27.99 0.51 -2.71
C PHE A 234 -29.36 0.99 -2.21
N PRO A 235 -30.31 0.06 -1.99
CA PRO A 235 -31.64 0.42 -1.52
C PRO A 235 -31.56 1.13 -0.17
N GLY A 236 -32.19 2.31 -0.08
CA GLY A 236 -32.19 3.11 1.15
C GLY A 236 -30.97 4.02 1.32
N PHE A 237 -30.08 4.11 0.33
CA PHE A 237 -29.07 5.17 0.31
C PHE A 237 -29.74 6.55 0.33
N ILE A 238 -29.29 7.41 1.24
CA ILE A 238 -29.83 8.77 1.38
C ILE A 238 -28.89 9.75 0.67
N ARG A 239 -27.89 10.24 1.40
CA ARG A 239 -26.83 11.14 0.95
C ARG A 239 -25.62 10.99 1.86
N VAL A 240 -24.46 11.42 1.38
CA VAL A 240 -23.23 11.60 2.16
C VAL A 240 -22.63 12.97 1.84
N ASP A 241 -21.86 13.53 2.76
CA ASP A 241 -20.96 14.67 2.55
C ASP A 241 -19.52 14.15 2.66
N PRO A 242 -18.89 13.66 1.56
CA PRO A 242 -17.60 13.00 1.62
C PRO A 242 -16.56 13.86 2.35
N TYR A 243 -15.85 13.25 3.30
CA TYR A 243 -14.82 13.96 4.05
C TYR A 243 -13.68 14.39 3.10
N PRO A 244 -13.36 15.69 3.01
CA PRO A 244 -12.42 16.19 1.99
C PRO A 244 -11.02 15.57 2.10
N GLY A 245 -10.48 15.12 0.98
CA GLY A 245 -9.12 14.57 0.89
C GLY A 245 -8.96 13.17 1.50
N VAL A 246 -10.04 12.56 1.99
CA VAL A 246 -10.03 11.20 2.54
C VAL A 246 -10.72 10.25 1.55
N PRO A 247 -10.03 9.18 1.09
CA PRO A 247 -10.63 8.19 0.21
C PRO A 247 -11.62 7.30 0.97
N HIS A 248 -12.57 6.74 0.22
CA HIS A 248 -13.43 5.66 0.69
C HIS A 248 -12.67 4.33 0.65
N LEU A 249 -13.08 3.35 1.45
CA LEU A 249 -12.39 2.06 1.57
C LEU A 249 -13.25 0.91 1.05
N PHE A 250 -12.57 -0.14 0.62
CA PHE A 250 -13.17 -1.42 0.24
C PHE A 250 -12.31 -2.55 0.80
N ALA A 251 -12.77 -3.18 1.87
CA ALA A 251 -12.05 -4.25 2.57
C ALA A 251 -13.02 -5.08 3.42
N ASP A 252 -12.68 -6.33 3.69
CA ASP A 252 -13.44 -7.22 4.58
C ASP A 252 -13.16 -6.85 6.04
N PHE A 253 -14.05 -6.07 6.65
CA PHE A 253 -13.96 -5.65 8.04
C PHE A 253 -14.77 -6.54 8.98
N THR A 254 -15.66 -7.36 8.44
CA THR A 254 -16.52 -8.25 9.24
C THR A 254 -15.94 -9.65 9.40
N GLY A 255 -14.92 -10.00 8.62
CA GLY A 255 -14.28 -11.31 8.61
C GLY A 255 -15.14 -12.38 7.95
N ASP A 256 -16.09 -11.99 7.09
CA ASP A 256 -17.01 -12.93 6.41
C ASP A 256 -16.55 -13.31 4.99
N HIS A 257 -15.34 -12.90 4.61
CA HIS A 257 -14.71 -13.06 3.29
C HIS A 257 -15.41 -12.29 2.16
N LEU A 258 -16.34 -11.39 2.49
CA LEU A 258 -16.89 -10.40 1.57
C LEU A 258 -16.40 -9.03 1.99
N ALA A 259 -15.93 -8.24 1.02
CA ALA A 259 -15.48 -6.89 1.32
C ALA A 259 -16.66 -5.94 1.54
N GLU A 260 -16.55 -5.11 2.58
CA GLU A 260 -17.44 -3.99 2.83
C GLU A 260 -16.93 -2.73 2.13
N ILE A 261 -17.88 -1.88 1.73
CA ILE A 261 -17.59 -0.51 1.32
C ILE A 261 -17.73 0.40 2.53
N VAL A 262 -16.71 1.20 2.83
CA VAL A 262 -16.76 2.19 3.92
C VAL A 262 -16.74 3.59 3.34
N PHE A 263 -17.91 4.24 3.33
CA PHE A 263 -18.04 5.63 2.96
C PHE A 263 -17.57 6.53 4.09
N MET A 264 -16.69 7.47 3.76
CA MET A 264 -16.08 8.41 4.70
C MET A 264 -16.92 9.68 4.70
N ASP A 265 -17.96 9.68 5.55
CA ASP A 265 -18.97 10.74 5.62
C ASP A 265 -18.55 11.83 6.61
N THR A 266 -19.11 13.02 6.45
CA THR A 266 -18.91 14.15 7.35
C THR A 266 -20.17 14.45 8.12
N VAL A 267 -20.10 14.39 9.45
CA VAL A 267 -21.21 14.76 10.34
C VAL A 267 -20.85 15.97 11.19
N THR A 268 -21.87 16.71 11.62
CA THR A 268 -21.68 17.85 12.53
C THR A 268 -21.81 17.38 13.97
N ALA A 269 -20.73 17.51 14.74
CA ALA A 269 -20.70 17.24 16.18
C ALA A 269 -20.23 18.50 16.92
N GLY A 270 -21.09 19.02 17.81
CA GLY A 270 -20.83 20.29 18.50
C GLY A 270 -20.65 21.47 17.52
N SER A 271 -19.45 22.05 17.50
CA SER A 271 -19.08 23.16 16.60
C SER A 271 -18.23 22.77 15.38
N GLY A 272 -17.89 21.48 15.24
CA GLY A 272 -16.97 20.98 14.22
C GLY A 272 -17.60 19.96 13.25
N LYS A 273 -16.93 19.78 12.11
CA LYS A 273 -17.14 18.64 11.21
C LYS A 273 -16.23 17.50 11.66
N VAL A 274 -16.79 16.30 11.79
CA VAL A 274 -16.04 15.09 12.17
C VAL A 274 -16.26 13.99 11.15
N LEU A 275 -15.27 13.12 10.98
CA LEU A 275 -15.34 11.95 10.11
C LEU A 275 -16.21 10.87 10.76
N LEU A 276 -17.19 10.37 10.01
CA LEU A 276 -17.99 9.21 10.37
C LEU A 276 -17.90 8.14 9.27
N PRO A 277 -17.17 7.05 9.49
CA PRO A 277 -17.15 5.92 8.57
C PRO A 277 -18.52 5.21 8.56
N ARG A 278 -19.10 5.02 7.37
CA ARG A 278 -20.39 4.35 7.15
C ARG A 278 -20.17 3.09 6.34
N MET A 279 -20.31 1.94 6.98
CA MET A 279 -20.00 0.63 6.42
C MET A 279 -21.22 0.03 5.70
N TRP A 280 -21.00 -0.48 4.49
CA TRP A 280 -22.00 -1.12 3.64
C TRP A 280 -21.55 -2.52 3.27
N GLY A 281 -22.36 -3.52 3.63
CA GLY A 281 -22.12 -4.92 3.32
C GLY A 281 -22.96 -5.38 2.13
N ARG A 282 -22.48 -6.40 1.42
CA ARG A 282 -23.16 -6.95 0.24
C ARG A 282 -24.14 -8.05 0.63
N PHE A 283 -25.42 -7.88 0.30
CA PHE A 283 -26.47 -8.88 0.52
C PHE A 283 -27.11 -9.31 -0.80
N LYS A 284 -27.92 -10.39 -0.75
CA LYS A 284 -28.64 -10.92 -1.91
C LYS A 284 -29.49 -9.87 -2.66
N ASN A 285 -29.99 -8.86 -1.95
CA ASN A 285 -30.84 -7.81 -2.50
C ASN A 285 -30.09 -6.47 -2.66
N GLY A 286 -28.77 -6.51 -2.83
CA GLY A 286 -27.92 -5.33 -2.94
C GLY A 286 -27.18 -4.99 -1.64
N TRP A 287 -26.51 -3.85 -1.67
CA TRP A 287 -25.75 -3.26 -0.59
C TRP A 287 -26.66 -2.66 0.48
N ARG A 288 -26.29 -2.87 1.74
CA ARG A 288 -26.98 -2.27 2.89
C ARG A 288 -25.99 -1.79 3.90
N GLU A 289 -26.28 -0.63 4.50
CA GLU A 289 -25.54 -0.15 5.65
C GLU A 289 -25.61 -1.18 6.78
N THR A 290 -24.47 -1.64 7.26
CA THR A 290 -24.41 -2.67 8.29
C THR A 290 -24.74 -2.06 9.65
N PRO A 291 -25.47 -2.77 10.52
CA PRO A 291 -25.80 -2.26 11.86
C PRO A 291 -24.58 -2.22 12.79
N THR A 292 -23.49 -2.90 12.44
CA THR A 292 -22.15 -2.72 13.01
C THR A 292 -21.59 -1.38 12.56
N ALA A 293 -22.22 -0.32 13.04
CA ALA A 293 -21.76 1.03 12.81
C ALA A 293 -20.36 1.15 13.43
N VAL A 294 -19.36 1.38 12.59
CA VAL A 294 -18.13 2.02 13.03
C VAL A 294 -18.60 3.29 13.74
N SER A 295 -18.55 3.27 15.07
CA SER A 295 -19.04 4.41 15.84
C SER A 295 -18.20 5.64 15.50
N GLN A 296 -18.67 6.84 15.85
CA GLN A 296 -17.82 8.02 15.75
C GLN A 296 -16.47 7.74 16.43
N ILE A 297 -15.39 8.20 15.79
CA ILE A 297 -14.03 8.12 16.33
C ILE A 297 -14.06 8.73 17.76
N PRO A 298 -13.44 8.10 18.76
CA PRO A 298 -13.52 8.57 20.15
C PRO A 298 -12.93 9.97 20.26
N GLY A 299 -13.64 10.87 20.94
CA GLY A 299 -13.24 12.28 21.01
C GLY A 299 -13.73 13.08 19.81
N ASP A 300 -14.14 14.32 20.02
CA ASP A 300 -14.59 15.22 18.95
C ASP A 300 -13.39 15.73 18.13
N HIS A 301 -12.69 14.82 17.46
CA HIS A 301 -11.50 15.13 16.67
C HIS A 301 -11.90 15.77 15.34
N GLN A 302 -11.72 17.08 15.28
CA GLN A 302 -12.05 17.89 14.09
C GLN A 302 -11.14 17.63 12.89
N TYR A 303 -9.94 17.07 13.12
CA TYR A 303 -8.94 16.87 12.08
C TYR A 303 -8.40 15.45 12.14
N VAL A 304 -8.64 14.69 11.09
CA VAL A 304 -8.15 13.32 10.91
C VAL A 304 -7.51 13.17 9.53
N GLY A 305 -6.55 12.27 9.42
CA GLY A 305 -5.97 11.81 8.17
C GLY A 305 -6.83 10.74 7.51
N ALA A 306 -6.47 10.33 6.30
CA ALA A 306 -7.09 9.21 5.64
C ALA A 306 -6.95 7.93 6.49
N PRO A 307 -8.05 7.21 6.75
CA PRO A 307 -8.00 5.91 7.39
C PRO A 307 -7.25 4.88 6.55
N MET A 308 -6.68 3.89 7.23
CA MET A 308 -5.99 2.76 6.63
C MET A 308 -6.63 1.46 7.10
N ALA A 309 -6.64 0.47 6.22
CA ALA A 309 -7.10 -0.88 6.53
C ALA A 309 -5.92 -1.86 6.47
N ALA A 310 -5.63 -2.53 7.58
CA ALA A 310 -4.72 -3.67 7.65
C ALA A 310 -5.03 -4.51 8.90
N ASP A 311 -4.56 -5.75 8.90
CA ASP A 311 -4.51 -6.63 10.09
C ASP A 311 -3.27 -6.26 10.92
N PHE A 312 -3.41 -5.23 11.77
CA PHE A 312 -2.30 -4.63 12.53
C PHE A 312 -1.89 -5.45 13.74
N ASP A 313 -2.77 -6.31 14.27
CA ASP A 313 -2.45 -7.20 15.40
C ASP A 313 -2.30 -8.68 15.01
N ALA A 314 -2.35 -8.97 13.71
CA ALA A 314 -2.14 -10.29 13.09
C ALA A 314 -3.12 -11.36 13.59
N ASP A 315 -4.37 -10.97 13.86
CA ASP A 315 -5.43 -11.87 14.31
C ASP A 315 -6.29 -12.45 13.17
N GLY A 316 -6.03 -12.01 11.93
CA GLY A 316 -6.73 -12.42 10.72
C GLY A 316 -7.95 -11.59 10.38
N LEU A 317 -8.27 -10.56 11.18
CA LEU A 317 -9.31 -9.57 10.89
C LEU A 317 -8.68 -8.26 10.41
N MET A 318 -9.45 -7.48 9.67
CA MET A 318 -9.01 -6.17 9.20
C MET A 318 -9.39 -5.10 10.23
N GLU A 319 -8.44 -4.25 10.61
CA GLU A 319 -8.71 -3.08 11.43
C GLU A 319 -8.76 -1.79 10.61
N LEU A 320 -9.44 -0.78 11.17
CA LEU A 320 -9.45 0.57 10.63
C LEU A 320 -8.60 1.49 11.53
N LEU A 321 -7.44 1.91 11.02
CA LEU A 321 -6.52 2.82 11.71
C LEU A 321 -6.66 4.24 11.16
N VAL A 322 -7.03 5.20 12.02
CA VAL A 322 -7.25 6.61 11.66
C VAL A 322 -6.23 7.51 12.34
N PRO A 323 -5.38 8.23 11.59
CA PRO A 323 -4.50 9.24 12.15
C PRO A 323 -5.32 10.44 12.67
N ILE A 324 -5.13 10.82 13.93
CA ILE A 324 -5.70 12.03 14.52
C ILE A 324 -4.69 13.16 14.40
N CYS A 325 -5.10 14.25 13.77
CA CYS A 325 -4.24 15.38 13.46
C CYS A 325 -4.38 16.49 14.49
N ARG A 326 -3.28 17.19 14.76
CA ARG A 326 -3.31 18.41 15.58
C ARG A 326 -4.07 19.56 14.90
N LYS A 327 -4.02 19.63 13.57
CA LYS A 327 -4.54 20.73 12.74
C LYS A 327 -5.03 20.18 11.39
N ALA A 328 -5.79 21.00 10.67
CA ALA A 328 -6.35 20.68 9.36
C ALA A 328 -5.31 20.30 8.28
N ASP A 329 -4.08 20.82 8.36
CA ASP A 329 -3.02 20.48 7.41
C ASP A 329 -2.38 19.10 7.66
N CYS A 330 -2.77 18.44 8.75
CA CYS A 330 -2.32 17.12 9.19
C CYS A 330 -0.81 16.83 9.10
N LYS A 331 0.03 17.86 9.22
CA LYS A 331 1.50 17.69 9.26
C LYS A 331 1.99 17.06 10.57
N GLN A 332 1.15 17.09 11.60
CA GLN A 332 1.43 16.55 12.93
C GLN A 332 0.26 15.65 13.34
N VAL A 333 0.52 14.35 13.33
CA VAL A 333 -0.35 13.33 13.91
C VAL A 333 -0.01 13.20 15.39
N THR A 334 -1.03 13.21 16.25
CA THR A 334 -0.86 13.15 17.72
C THR A 334 -1.27 11.81 18.28
N GLU A 335 -2.20 11.14 17.62
CA GLU A 335 -2.76 9.87 18.06
C GLU A 335 -3.17 9.04 16.85
N PHE A 336 -3.28 7.73 17.03
CA PHE A 336 -4.01 6.86 16.13
C PHE A 336 -5.23 6.31 16.85
N ALA A 337 -6.39 6.43 16.22
CA ALA A 337 -7.58 5.68 16.61
C ALA A 337 -7.61 4.37 15.83
N ASN A 338 -7.68 3.24 16.53
CA ASN A 338 -7.76 1.91 15.95
C ASN A 338 -9.13 1.29 16.25
N TRP A 339 -9.92 1.02 15.22
CA TRP A 339 -11.19 0.31 15.35
C TRP A 339 -11.04 -1.16 14.98
N GLN A 340 -11.48 -2.03 15.88
CA GLN A 340 -11.58 -3.47 15.65
C GLN A 340 -13.05 -3.89 15.69
N TYR A 341 -13.47 -4.80 14.82
CA TYR A 341 -14.86 -5.27 14.74
C TYR A 341 -15.39 -5.79 16.09
N SER A 342 -14.56 -6.54 16.83
CA SER A 342 -14.94 -7.17 18.10
C SER A 342 -14.77 -6.28 19.33
N ARG A 343 -13.93 -5.23 19.26
CA ARG A 343 -13.55 -4.40 20.43
C ARG A 343 -13.94 -2.93 20.32
N GLY A 344 -14.34 -2.46 19.14
CA GLY A 344 -14.57 -1.06 18.86
C GLY A 344 -13.25 -0.26 18.86
N TRP A 345 -13.34 1.02 19.21
CA TRP A 345 -12.20 1.93 19.14
C TRP A 345 -11.27 1.86 20.36
N THR A 346 -9.99 1.93 20.07
CA THR A 346 -8.92 2.26 21.02
C THR A 346 -8.09 3.43 20.47
N THR A 347 -7.40 4.17 21.33
CA THR A 347 -6.48 5.23 20.87
C THR A 347 -5.09 5.05 21.44
N ASN A 348 -4.08 5.37 20.64
CA ASN A 348 -2.68 5.32 21.01
C ASN A 348 -2.00 6.64 20.68
N ALA A 349 -1.25 7.19 21.64
CA ALA A 349 -0.48 8.40 21.42
C ALA A 349 0.66 8.15 20.42
N PHE A 350 0.94 9.15 19.59
CA PHE A 350 1.96 9.09 18.55
C PHE A 350 2.72 10.42 18.46
N ASP A 351 4.05 10.35 18.33
CA ASP A 351 4.88 11.55 18.18
C ASP A 351 6.08 11.28 17.25
N LEU A 352 6.17 12.11 16.20
CA LEU A 352 7.29 12.13 15.24
C LEU A 352 8.47 12.99 15.72
N GLN A 353 8.44 13.47 16.96
CA GLN A 353 9.48 14.27 17.60
C GLN A 353 9.85 15.52 16.79
N ASN A 354 10.97 15.49 16.07
CA ASN A 354 11.49 16.63 15.30
C ASN A 354 11.05 16.63 13.83
N PHE A 355 10.16 15.73 13.42
CA PHE A 355 9.71 15.64 12.04
C PHE A 355 8.24 16.05 11.88
N ASN A 356 7.92 16.58 10.70
CA ASN A 356 6.55 16.73 10.22
C ASN A 356 6.34 15.77 9.04
N ILE A 357 5.11 15.33 8.85
CA ILE A 357 4.72 14.60 7.65
C ILE A 357 4.68 15.57 6.46
N LEU A 358 5.24 15.14 5.33
CA LEU A 358 5.04 15.82 4.06
C LEU A 358 3.69 15.40 3.49
N THR A 359 2.74 16.33 3.50
CA THR A 359 1.39 16.10 3.01
C THR A 359 1.26 16.53 1.55
N ASP A 360 0.36 15.88 0.81
CA ASP A 360 -0.15 16.40 -0.45
C ASP A 360 -1.20 17.49 -0.17
N GLU A 361 -1.36 18.45 -1.06
CA GLU A 361 -2.37 19.52 -0.89
C GLU A 361 -3.80 18.99 -1.10
N ASP A 362 -3.94 17.95 -1.93
CA ASP A 362 -5.25 17.44 -2.36
C ASP A 362 -5.65 16.13 -1.68
N SER A 363 -4.77 15.53 -0.87
CA SER A 363 -4.98 14.24 -0.22
C SER A 363 -4.50 14.26 1.23
N LEU A 364 -5.26 13.63 2.11
CA LEU A 364 -4.92 13.37 3.51
C LEU A 364 -4.38 11.95 3.70
N VAL A 365 -3.95 11.27 2.64
CA VAL A 365 -3.22 10.00 2.73
C VAL A 365 -1.79 10.29 3.20
N LEU A 366 -1.55 10.10 4.49
CA LEU A 366 -0.28 10.42 5.17
C LEU A 366 0.69 9.24 5.18
N PHE A 367 0.14 8.05 5.33
CA PHE A 367 0.87 6.81 5.51
C PHE A 367 0.48 5.81 4.41
N ARG A 368 1.42 4.96 4.03
CA ARG A 368 1.19 3.78 3.22
C ARG A 368 1.39 2.56 4.11
N VAL A 369 0.52 1.57 3.95
CA VAL A 369 0.55 0.32 4.71
C VAL A 369 1.02 -0.81 3.82
N GLY A 370 1.87 -1.68 4.37
CA GLY A 370 2.36 -2.87 3.69
C GLY A 370 3.50 -3.52 4.49
N ASP A 371 3.85 -4.75 4.17
CA ASP A 371 5.00 -5.43 4.78
C ASP A 371 6.30 -4.99 4.08
N PHE A 372 6.86 -3.87 4.53
CA PHE A 372 8.11 -3.33 4.01
C PHE A 372 9.34 -3.98 4.68
N SER A 373 9.20 -4.66 5.83
CA SER A 373 10.25 -5.49 6.47
C SER A 373 10.45 -6.82 5.79
N LEU A 374 9.40 -7.33 5.14
CA LEU A 374 9.25 -8.74 4.79
C LEU A 374 9.25 -9.64 6.04
N ASP A 375 8.64 -9.18 7.14
CA ASP A 375 8.52 -9.95 8.38
C ASP A 375 7.12 -10.54 8.60
N GLY A 376 6.20 -10.33 7.66
CA GLY A 376 4.83 -10.84 7.68
C GLY A 376 3.85 -9.94 8.42
N TYR A 377 4.25 -8.75 8.89
CA TYR A 377 3.39 -7.79 9.57
C TYR A 377 3.28 -6.49 8.77
N PRO A 378 2.13 -5.79 8.81
CA PRO A 378 2.00 -4.51 8.13
C PRO A 378 2.83 -3.43 8.84
N ASP A 379 3.69 -2.75 8.09
CA ASP A 379 4.35 -1.53 8.52
C ASP A 379 3.64 -0.28 8.01
N LEU A 380 3.99 0.86 8.62
CA LEU A 380 3.60 2.18 8.15
C LEU A 380 4.80 2.93 7.58
N VAL A 381 4.62 3.51 6.41
CA VAL A 381 5.63 4.34 5.75
C VAL A 381 5.07 5.72 5.45
N ALA A 382 5.82 6.77 5.83
CA ALA A 382 5.52 8.15 5.52
C ALA A 382 6.74 8.90 4.98
N THR A 383 6.49 9.96 4.22
CA THR A 383 7.54 10.91 3.82
C THR A 383 7.63 12.02 4.86
N LEU A 384 8.81 12.25 5.41
CA LEU A 384 9.00 13.21 6.49
C LEU A 384 9.88 14.39 6.07
N VAL A 385 9.67 15.53 6.73
CA VAL A 385 10.52 16.73 6.64
C VAL A 385 10.89 17.17 8.05
N GLU A 386 12.17 17.44 8.27
CA GLU A 386 12.68 17.95 9.55
C GLU A 386 12.04 19.31 9.87
N LYS A 387 11.63 19.50 11.12
CA LYS A 387 11.16 20.78 11.65
C LYS A 387 12.34 21.74 11.58
N GLN A 388 12.35 22.65 10.59
CA GLN A 388 13.44 23.63 10.46
C GLN A 388 13.64 24.36 11.79
N SER A 389 14.83 24.23 12.39
CA SER A 389 15.26 25.17 13.42
C SER A 389 15.46 26.53 12.75
N LEU A 390 14.99 27.60 13.39
CA LEU A 390 14.97 28.99 12.91
C LEU A 390 16.37 29.63 12.66
N GLY A 391 17.41 28.84 12.34
CA GLY A 391 18.80 29.27 12.45
C GLY A 391 19.76 29.02 11.28
N GLN A 392 19.43 28.27 10.22
CA GLN A 392 20.39 28.06 9.11
C GLN A 392 19.73 27.96 7.74
N ILE A 393 19.62 29.09 7.04
CA ILE A 393 19.50 29.10 5.58
C ILE A 393 20.92 28.95 5.01
N LYS A 394 21.28 27.73 4.62
CA LYS A 394 22.29 27.46 3.59
C LYS A 394 21.65 26.53 2.58
N ALA A 395 21.76 26.88 1.30
CA ALA A 395 21.16 26.21 0.16
C ALA A 395 21.10 24.68 0.36
N SER A 396 19.91 24.18 0.67
CA SER A 396 19.67 22.78 1.00
C SER A 396 19.07 22.11 -0.23
N TYR A 397 19.81 21.16 -0.79
CA TYR A 397 19.23 20.09 -1.58
C TYR A 397 18.18 19.41 -0.68
N ARG A 398 16.92 19.39 -1.14
CA ARG A 398 15.78 18.82 -0.41
C ARG A 398 16.00 17.31 -0.30
N GLN A 399 16.64 16.87 0.78
CA GLN A 399 16.81 15.45 1.08
C GLN A 399 15.46 14.94 1.58
N GLN A 400 14.71 14.29 0.69
CA GLN A 400 13.51 13.55 1.04
C GLN A 400 13.93 12.21 1.60
N SER A 401 13.55 11.93 2.85
CA SER A 401 13.80 10.64 3.49
C SER A 401 12.45 9.97 3.73
N MET A 402 12.32 8.74 3.25
CA MET A 402 11.19 7.87 3.52
C MET A 402 11.51 7.13 4.83
N TYR A 403 10.62 7.19 5.82
CA TYR A 403 10.83 6.55 7.11
C TYR A 403 9.80 5.44 7.28
N LYS A 404 10.30 4.29 7.73
CA LYS A 404 9.50 3.17 8.24
C LYS A 404 9.29 3.39 9.74
N LEU A 405 8.05 3.27 10.19
CA LEU A 405 7.63 3.51 11.57
C LEU A 405 7.21 2.21 12.25
#